data_AF-A0A7W1C515-F1
#
_entry.id   AF-A0A7W1C515-F1
#
_cell.length_a   1.000
_cell.length_b   1.000
_cell.length_c   1.000
_cell.angle_alpha   90.00
_cell.angle_beta   90.00
_cell.angle_gamma   90.00
#
_symmetry.space_group_name_H-M   'P 1'
#
loop_
_entity.id
_entity.type
_entity.pdbx_description
1 polymer ?
#
loop_
_entity_poly.entity_id
_entity_poly.type
_entity_poly.pdbx_seq_one_letter_code
_entity_poly.pdbx_strand_id
1 'polypeptide(L)'
;MGYNPYNGYSGKERDEKEAERARLLKSGEIQLRHTPCELCGDPDTPTKAHVEDYSKPYQWEPPAEYMVCETCENDMLQKRFRNKDRWDSFKAHVRRGGYARDLQDPVINKEFLDYRDAREKGEKVELKKLRDRPESKDEWWERLSLDSNTLTDPKSRPRP
;
A
#
# COMPACT_ATOMS: atom_id res chain seq x y z
N MET A 1 -7.57 5.54 21.59
CA MET A 1 -8.02 6.20 20.34
C MET A 1 -8.30 5.09 19.34
N GLY A 2 -9.55 4.98 18.85
CA GLY A 2 -9.90 3.99 17.82
C GLY A 2 -9.37 4.41 16.44
N TYR A 3 -9.34 3.47 15.48
CA TYR A 3 -8.91 3.76 14.12
C TYR A 3 -9.79 4.82 13.42
N ASN A 4 -9.22 5.58 12.49
CA ASN A 4 -9.99 6.46 11.61
C ASN A 4 -10.84 5.63 10.62
N PRO A 5 -11.90 6.19 10.01
CA PRO A 5 -12.58 5.51 8.91
C PRO A 5 -11.65 5.22 7.73
N TYR A 6 -11.89 4.10 7.03
CA TYR A 6 -11.14 3.71 5.84
C TYR A 6 -11.99 2.87 4.90
N ASN A 7 -11.98 3.15 3.59
CA ASN A 7 -12.78 2.46 2.56
C ASN A 7 -14.27 2.28 2.93
N GLY A 8 -14.87 3.28 3.60
CA GLY A 8 -16.28 3.21 4.03
C GLY A 8 -16.54 2.36 5.27
N TYR A 9 -15.50 1.87 5.95
CA TYR A 9 -15.57 1.21 7.25
C TYR A 9 -15.29 2.19 8.37
N SER A 10 -16.08 2.10 9.44
CA SER A 10 -15.91 2.88 10.67
C SER A 10 -14.69 2.41 11.46
N GLY A 11 -14.19 3.27 12.35
CA GLY A 11 -13.13 2.89 13.29
C GLY A 11 -13.44 1.65 14.11
N LYS A 12 -14.72 1.49 14.51
CA LYS A 12 -15.19 0.32 15.25
C LYS A 12 -15.09 -0.98 14.44
N GLU A 13 -15.50 -0.96 13.17
CA GLU A 13 -15.36 -2.14 12.28
C GLU A 13 -13.89 -2.54 12.12
N ARG A 14 -12.98 -1.55 12.06
CA ARG A 14 -11.54 -1.78 11.99
C ARG A 14 -10.98 -2.36 13.29
N ASP A 15 -11.35 -1.79 14.43
CA ASP A 15 -10.98 -2.29 15.76
C ASP A 15 -11.46 -3.74 15.96
N GLU A 16 -12.67 -4.08 15.51
CA GLU A 16 -13.24 -5.43 15.60
C GLU A 16 -12.42 -6.46 14.81
N LYS A 17 -11.98 -6.14 13.59
CA LYS A 17 -11.15 -7.06 12.79
C LYS A 17 -9.79 -7.26 13.43
N GLU A 18 -9.16 -6.20 13.93
CA GLU A 18 -7.85 -6.29 14.59
C GLU A 18 -7.94 -7.06 15.92
N ALA A 19 -9.01 -6.89 16.69
CA ALA A 19 -9.25 -7.68 17.90
C ALA A 19 -9.41 -9.18 17.59
N GLU A 20 -10.15 -9.51 16.52
CA GLU A 20 -10.33 -10.90 16.10
C GLU A 20 -9.02 -11.51 15.57
N ARG A 21 -8.22 -10.75 14.81
CA ARG A 21 -6.88 -11.17 14.41
C ARG A 21 -6.02 -11.52 15.63
N ALA A 22 -5.97 -10.63 16.62
CA ALA A 22 -5.19 -10.85 17.83
C ALA A 22 -5.65 -12.10 18.58
N ARG A 23 -6.96 -12.35 18.64
CA ARG A 23 -7.53 -13.58 19.21
C ARG A 23 -7.07 -14.83 18.46
N LEU A 24 -7.21 -14.84 17.14
CA LEU A 24 -6.87 -15.98 16.27
C LEU A 24 -5.36 -16.28 16.25
N LEU A 25 -4.51 -15.24 16.26
CA LEU A 25 -3.07 -15.41 16.39
C LEU A 25 -2.69 -15.99 17.75
N LYS A 26 -3.34 -15.53 18.82
CA LYS A 26 -3.11 -16.04 20.18
C LYS A 26 -3.55 -17.50 20.34
N SER A 27 -4.65 -17.90 19.69
CA SER A 27 -5.11 -19.30 19.70
C SER A 27 -4.33 -20.20 18.74
N GLY A 28 -3.58 -19.63 17.79
CA GLY A 28 -2.88 -20.37 16.74
C GLY A 28 -3.79 -20.85 15.61
N GLU A 29 -5.03 -20.35 15.54
CA GLU A 29 -5.97 -20.64 14.45
C GLU A 29 -5.53 -20.02 13.12
N ILE A 30 -4.80 -18.90 13.17
CA ILE A 30 -4.12 -18.31 12.02
C ILE A 30 -2.66 -18.04 12.34
N GLN A 31 -1.84 -17.92 11.30
CA GLN A 31 -0.45 -17.45 11.39
C GLN A 31 -0.29 -16.18 10.56
N LEU A 32 0.61 -15.28 10.99
CA LEU A 32 0.95 -14.13 10.17
C LEU A 32 1.69 -14.60 8.92
N ARG A 33 1.30 -14.05 7.77
CA ARG A 33 2.04 -14.26 6.53
C ARG A 33 3.37 -13.53 6.62
N HIS A 34 4.43 -14.18 6.14
CA HIS A 34 5.75 -13.60 6.03
C HIS A 34 6.17 -13.60 4.56
N THR A 35 5.89 -12.50 3.87
CA THR A 35 6.24 -12.31 2.47
C THR A 35 7.13 -11.07 2.33
N PRO A 36 7.91 -10.97 1.22
CA PRO A 36 8.40 -9.69 0.75
C PRO A 36 7.25 -8.67 0.67
N CYS A 37 7.58 -7.38 0.66
CA CYS A 37 6.56 -6.34 0.57
C CYS A 37 5.71 -6.53 -0.69
N GLU A 38 4.41 -6.79 -0.53
CA GLU A 38 3.44 -7.01 -1.62
C GLU A 38 3.10 -5.72 -2.39
N LEU A 39 3.71 -4.58 -2.04
CA LEU A 39 3.68 -3.34 -2.82
C LEU A 39 4.96 -3.19 -3.65
N CYS A 40 6.10 -2.97 -2.99
CA CYS A 40 7.36 -2.65 -3.69
C CYS A 40 8.22 -3.86 -4.04
N GLY A 41 7.94 -5.04 -3.48
CA GLY A 41 8.68 -6.29 -3.73
C GLY A 41 9.95 -6.45 -2.88
N ASP A 42 10.22 -5.54 -1.94
CA ASP A 42 11.43 -5.57 -1.13
C ASP A 42 11.47 -6.81 -0.21
N PRO A 43 12.48 -7.69 -0.34
CA PRO A 43 12.60 -8.91 0.47
C PRO A 43 13.26 -8.68 1.83
N ASP A 44 13.94 -7.55 2.03
CA ASP A 44 14.83 -7.35 3.18
C ASP A 44 14.22 -6.47 4.27
N THR A 45 12.95 -6.10 4.12
CA THR A 45 12.26 -5.20 5.05
C THR A 45 11.14 -5.94 5.78
N PRO A 46 10.99 -5.75 7.11
CA PRO A 46 9.84 -6.28 7.84
C PRO A 46 8.52 -5.78 7.25
N THR A 47 7.56 -6.70 7.10
CA THR A 47 6.23 -6.40 6.60
C THR A 47 5.19 -6.52 7.70
N LYS A 48 4.13 -5.72 7.58
CA LYS A 48 2.93 -5.76 8.43
C LYS A 48 1.68 -5.87 7.57
N ALA A 49 0.62 -6.40 8.16
CA ALA A 49 -0.68 -6.46 7.51
C ALA A 49 -1.24 -5.06 7.23
N HIS A 50 -1.61 -4.82 5.98
CA HIS A 50 -2.38 -3.70 5.50
C HIS A 50 -3.73 -4.22 5.03
N VAL A 51 -4.80 -3.70 5.61
CA VAL A 51 -6.14 -4.22 5.41
C VAL A 51 -6.94 -3.28 4.51
N GLU A 52 -7.39 -3.80 3.38
CA GLU A 52 -8.24 -3.07 2.44
C GLU A 52 -9.72 -3.39 2.65
N ASP A 53 -10.04 -4.60 3.15
CA ASP A 53 -11.41 -5.04 3.41
C ASP A 53 -11.63 -5.45 4.87
N TYR A 54 -12.61 -4.81 5.52
CA TYR A 54 -13.05 -5.09 6.89
C TYR A 54 -14.41 -5.81 6.95
N SER A 55 -14.89 -6.36 5.83
CA SER A 55 -16.15 -7.11 5.76
C SER A 55 -16.11 -8.43 6.55
N LYS A 56 -17.28 -8.87 7.05
CA LYS A 56 -17.47 -10.20 7.65
C LYS A 56 -18.04 -11.17 6.59
N PRO A 57 -17.60 -12.44 6.55
CA PRO A 57 -16.54 -13.05 7.38
C PRO A 57 -15.16 -12.49 7.03
N TYR A 58 -14.31 -12.28 8.04
CA TYR A 58 -12.99 -11.67 7.84
C TYR A 58 -12.08 -12.57 6.99
N GLN A 59 -11.44 -11.97 6.01
CA GLN A 59 -10.39 -12.60 5.20
C GLN A 59 -9.02 -12.01 5.58
N TRP A 60 -8.00 -12.89 5.62
CA TRP A 60 -6.63 -12.59 6.06
C TRP A 60 -5.60 -12.67 4.93
N GLU A 61 -6.08 -12.82 3.69
CA GLU A 61 -5.28 -12.96 2.47
C GLU A 61 -5.72 -11.92 1.42
N PRO A 62 -4.93 -11.69 0.36
CA PRO A 62 -5.33 -10.85 -0.75
C PRO A 62 -6.65 -11.35 -1.37
N PRO A 63 -7.57 -10.44 -1.77
CA PRO A 63 -7.39 -8.99 -1.85
C PRO A 63 -7.75 -8.22 -0.57
N ALA A 64 -8.18 -8.90 0.50
CA ALA A 64 -8.61 -8.24 1.73
C ALA A 64 -7.44 -7.67 2.54
N GLU A 65 -6.27 -8.32 2.46
CA GLU A 65 -5.10 -7.98 3.24
C GLU A 65 -3.79 -8.21 2.47
N TYR A 66 -2.88 -7.25 2.57
CA TYR A 66 -1.56 -7.29 1.96
C TYR A 66 -0.44 -7.08 3.00
N MET A 67 0.69 -7.75 2.84
CA MET A 67 1.88 -7.58 3.67
C MET A 67 2.76 -6.47 3.08
N VAL A 68 2.84 -5.32 3.74
CA VAL A 68 3.56 -4.15 3.24
C VAL A 68 4.62 -3.69 4.22
N CYS A 69 5.71 -3.12 3.70
CA CYS A 69 6.74 -2.51 4.54
C CYS A 69 6.25 -1.19 5.13
N GLU A 70 6.87 -0.76 6.23
CA GLU A 70 6.46 0.45 6.96
C GLU A 70 6.45 1.70 6.07
N THR A 71 7.47 1.89 5.23
CA THR A 71 7.54 3.05 4.33
C THR A 71 6.44 3.01 3.28
N CYS A 72 6.14 1.84 2.70
CA CYS A 72 5.03 1.69 1.77
C CYS A 72 3.70 2.04 2.42
N GLU A 73 3.44 1.55 3.64
CA GLU A 73 2.21 1.86 4.37
C GLU A 73 2.12 3.35 4.73
N ASN A 74 3.07 3.83 5.52
CA ASN A 74 2.93 5.09 6.22
C ASN A 74 3.23 6.29 5.31
N ASP A 75 4.18 6.15 4.37
CA ASP A 75 4.65 7.26 3.55
C ASP A 75 4.03 7.32 2.16
N MET A 76 3.54 6.19 1.64
CA MET A 76 2.98 6.11 0.29
C MET A 76 1.47 5.85 0.33
N LEU A 77 1.03 4.70 0.83
CA LEU A 77 -0.39 4.30 0.83
C LEU A 77 -1.28 5.27 1.62
N GLN A 78 -0.95 5.56 2.88
CA GLN A 78 -1.74 6.44 3.73
C GLN A 78 -1.73 7.89 3.22
N LYS A 79 -0.65 8.32 2.56
CA LYS A 79 -0.51 9.69 2.05
C LYS A 79 -1.05 9.89 0.62
N ARG A 80 -1.45 8.81 -0.08
CA ARG A 80 -1.91 8.87 -1.48
C ARG A 80 -3.07 9.85 -1.71
N PHE A 81 -3.98 9.97 -0.75
CA PHE A 81 -5.13 10.88 -0.84
C PHE A 81 -4.73 12.36 -0.89
N ARG A 82 -3.66 12.74 -0.18
CA ARG A 82 -3.17 14.12 -0.08
C ARG A 82 -2.00 14.45 -0.99
N ASN A 83 -1.31 13.43 -1.52
CA ASN A 83 -0.13 13.59 -2.35
C ASN A 83 -0.17 12.64 -3.55
N LYS A 84 -1.08 12.95 -4.48
CA LYS A 84 -1.39 12.13 -5.66
C LYS A 84 -0.19 12.03 -6.61
N ASP A 85 0.50 13.15 -6.83
CA ASP A 85 1.68 13.17 -7.72
C ASP A 85 2.84 12.34 -7.18
N ARG A 86 3.05 12.37 -5.86
CA ARG A 86 4.04 11.49 -5.21
C ARG A 86 3.63 10.03 -5.31
N TRP A 87 2.34 9.72 -5.15
CA TRP A 87 1.84 8.36 -5.31
C TRP A 87 2.04 7.85 -6.74
N ASP A 88 1.67 8.62 -7.75
CA ASP A 88 1.86 8.25 -9.15
C ASP A 88 3.34 8.09 -9.51
N SER A 89 4.20 8.97 -9.00
CA SER A 89 5.65 8.85 -9.15
C SER A 89 6.18 7.60 -8.44
N PHE A 90 5.62 7.25 -7.29
CA PHE A 90 6.00 6.06 -6.54
C PHE A 90 5.58 4.77 -7.26
N LYS A 91 4.40 4.74 -7.90
CA LYS A 91 3.99 3.64 -8.78
C LYS A 91 4.99 3.43 -9.92
N ALA A 92 5.44 4.52 -10.56
CA ALA A 92 6.50 4.45 -11.58
C ALA A 92 7.83 3.96 -10.99
N HIS A 93 8.20 4.43 -9.79
CA HIS A 93 9.38 3.98 -9.07
C HIS A 93 9.35 2.48 -8.78
N VAL A 94 8.22 1.94 -8.37
CA VAL A 94 8.04 0.50 -8.12
C VAL A 94 8.12 -0.28 -9.43
N ARG A 95 7.50 0.20 -10.51
CA ARG A 95 7.54 -0.44 -11.84
C ARG A 95 8.92 -0.58 -12.43
N ARG A 96 9.81 0.39 -12.19
CA ARG A 96 11.22 0.30 -12.61
C ARG A 96 12.08 -0.64 -11.73
N GLY A 97 11.47 -1.35 -10.79
CA GLY A 97 12.12 -2.26 -9.85
C GLY A 97 12.65 -1.57 -8.58
N GLY A 98 12.13 -0.40 -8.23
CA GLY A 98 12.51 0.35 -7.04
C GLY A 98 11.76 -0.08 -5.77
N TYR A 99 12.50 -0.18 -4.67
CA TYR A 99 11.96 -0.42 -3.33
C TYR A 99 11.76 0.91 -2.60
N ALA A 100 10.85 0.94 -1.64
CA ALA A 100 10.63 2.16 -0.84
C ALA A 100 11.92 2.63 -0.12
N ARG A 101 12.77 1.69 0.33
CA ARG A 101 14.07 2.02 0.96
C ARG A 101 15.06 2.68 0.00
N ASP A 102 14.94 2.46 -1.31
CA ASP A 102 15.86 3.05 -2.29
C ASP A 102 15.73 4.58 -2.33
N LEU A 103 14.59 5.13 -1.91
CA LEU A 103 14.40 6.58 -1.80
C LEU A 103 15.21 7.21 -0.65
N GLN A 104 15.93 6.40 0.15
CA GLN A 104 16.94 6.88 1.08
C GLN A 104 18.29 7.15 0.40
N ASP A 105 18.54 6.54 -0.77
CA ASP A 105 19.70 6.85 -1.59
C ASP A 105 19.51 8.24 -2.24
N PRO A 106 20.41 9.21 -2.01
CA PRO A 106 20.25 10.57 -2.52
C PRO A 106 20.17 10.67 -4.05
N VAL A 107 20.86 9.79 -4.78
CA VAL A 107 20.88 9.77 -6.25
C VAL A 107 19.54 9.28 -6.77
N ILE A 108 19.05 8.17 -6.22
CA ILE A 108 17.74 7.60 -6.58
C ILE A 108 16.61 8.55 -6.20
N ASN A 109 16.68 9.15 -5.00
CA ASN A 109 15.70 10.12 -4.54
C ASN A 109 15.69 11.38 -5.40
N LYS A 110 16.86 11.88 -5.81
CA LYS A 110 16.95 13.00 -6.74
C LYS A 110 16.26 12.68 -8.06
N GLU A 111 16.57 11.53 -8.66
CA GLU A 111 15.93 11.09 -9.91
C GLU A 111 14.41 10.95 -9.76
N PHE A 112 13.95 10.42 -8.62
CA PHE A 112 12.53 10.31 -8.30
C PHE A 112 11.83 11.68 -8.21
N LEU A 113 12.46 12.67 -7.57
CA LEU A 113 11.93 14.03 -7.46
C LEU A 113 11.95 14.75 -8.81
N ASP A 114 13.06 14.65 -9.55
CA ASP A 114 13.18 15.24 -10.88
C ASP A 114 12.11 14.66 -11.83
N TYR A 115 11.84 13.35 -11.76
CA TYR A 115 10.74 12.71 -12.51
C TYR A 115 9.36 13.24 -12.12
N ARG A 116 9.08 13.37 -10.82
CA ARG A 116 7.81 13.90 -10.32
C ARG A 116 7.58 15.32 -10.84
N ASP A 117 8.57 16.19 -10.73
CA ASP A 117 8.47 17.59 -11.12
C ASP A 117 8.31 17.74 -12.65
N ALA A 118 8.93 16.86 -13.44
CA ALA A 118 8.72 16.80 -14.89
C ALA A 118 7.29 16.31 -15.25
N ARG A 119 6.76 15.32 -14.53
CA ARG A 119 5.39 14.83 -14.71
C ARG A 119 4.34 15.90 -14.39
N GLU A 120 4.56 16.68 -13.33
CA GLU A 120 3.71 17.82 -12.95
C GLU A 120 3.64 18.87 -14.08
N LYS A 121 4.74 19.05 -14.82
CA LYS A 121 4.82 19.93 -16.00
C LYS A 121 4.24 19.32 -17.28
N GLY A 122 3.72 18.09 -17.23
CA GLY A 122 3.19 17.37 -18.39
C GLY A 122 4.27 16.78 -19.31
N GLU A 123 5.52 16.72 -18.86
CA GLU A 123 6.62 16.18 -19.64
C GLU A 123 6.59 14.64 -19.67
N LYS A 124 7.03 14.07 -20.80
CA LYS A 124 7.23 12.62 -20.95
C LYS A 124 8.66 12.27 -20.58
N VAL A 125 8.86 11.94 -19.33
CA VAL A 125 10.13 11.43 -18.79
C VAL A 125 9.96 9.97 -18.37
N GLU A 126 11.06 9.22 -18.37
CA GLU A 126 11.11 7.84 -17.88
C GLU A 126 12.18 7.71 -16.80
N LEU A 127 11.88 6.93 -15.76
CA LEU A 127 12.87 6.60 -14.73
C LEU A 127 13.80 5.50 -15.25
N LYS A 128 15.09 5.60 -14.92
CA LYS A 128 16.06 4.54 -15.22
C LYS A 128 15.70 3.27 -14.46
N LYS A 129 15.74 2.14 -15.15
CA LYS A 129 15.51 0.81 -14.55
C LYS A 129 16.52 0.55 -13.44
N LEU A 130 16.03 0.11 -12.28
CA LEU A 130 16.86 -0.28 -11.13
C LEU A 130 17.05 -1.79 -11.06
N ARG A 131 15.98 -2.55 -11.23
CA ARG A 131 15.99 -4.01 -11.11
C ARG A 131 14.99 -4.64 -12.07
N ASP A 132 15.22 -5.90 -12.42
CA ASP A 132 14.18 -6.74 -12.99
C ASP A 132 13.15 -7.04 -11.91
N ARG A 133 11.96 -6.45 -12.05
CA ARG A 133 10.81 -6.83 -11.25
C ARG A 133 10.10 -7.95 -12.00
N PRO A 134 9.90 -9.13 -11.39
CA PRO A 134 8.98 -10.10 -11.96
C PRO A 134 7.65 -9.37 -12.17
N GLU A 135 7.03 -9.49 -13.34
CA GLU A 135 5.69 -8.96 -13.55
C GLU A 135 4.79 -9.51 -12.42
N SER A 136 4.52 -8.68 -11.41
CA SER A 136 3.68 -9.12 -10.30
C SER A 136 2.30 -9.33 -10.88
N LYS A 137 1.73 -10.52 -10.70
CA LYS A 137 0.44 -10.92 -11.31
C LYS A 137 -0.73 -10.01 -10.94
N ASP A 138 -0.58 -9.10 -9.98
CA ASP A 138 -1.59 -8.08 -9.71
C ASP A 138 -0.95 -6.83 -9.05
N GLU A 139 -0.85 -5.72 -9.80
CA GLU A 139 -0.53 -4.40 -9.23
C GLU A 139 -1.75 -3.86 -8.48
N TRP A 140 -2.15 -4.53 -7.40
CA TRP A 140 -3.40 -4.28 -6.67
C TRP A 140 -3.57 -2.81 -6.28
N TRP A 141 -2.46 -2.13 -6.00
CA TRP A 141 -2.39 -0.72 -5.66
C TRP A 141 -2.84 0.23 -6.80
N GLU A 142 -2.94 -0.24 -8.05
CA GLU A 142 -3.56 0.54 -9.14
C GLU A 142 -5.07 0.67 -9.01
N ARG A 143 -5.72 -0.28 -8.32
CA ARG A 143 -7.17 -0.26 -8.10
C ARG A 143 -7.57 0.61 -6.91
N LEU A 144 -6.60 1.15 -6.17
CA LEU A 144 -6.87 1.99 -5.00
C LEU A 144 -7.35 3.36 -5.42
N SER A 145 -8.41 3.82 -4.78
CA SER A 145 -8.88 5.18 -4.94
C SER A 145 -7.86 6.19 -4.39
N LEU A 146 -7.78 7.33 -5.07
CA LEU A 146 -7.09 8.55 -4.63
C LEU A 146 -8.05 9.62 -4.11
N ASP A 147 -9.36 9.36 -4.19
CA ASP A 147 -10.38 10.26 -3.67
C ASP A 147 -10.55 10.03 -2.16
N SER A 148 -10.29 11.08 -1.38
CA SER A 148 -10.47 11.07 0.07
C SER A 148 -11.91 10.81 0.51
N ASN A 149 -12.91 11.06 -0.35
CA ASN A 149 -14.31 10.75 -0.04
C ASN A 149 -14.53 9.24 0.18
N THR A 150 -13.67 8.39 -0.40
CA THR A 150 -13.77 6.94 -0.22
C THR A 150 -13.43 6.47 1.19
N LEU A 151 -12.76 7.30 2.00
CA LEU A 151 -12.43 6.96 3.39
C LEU A 151 -13.70 6.69 4.21
N THR A 152 -14.79 7.40 3.92
CA THR A 152 -16.05 7.32 4.69
C THR A 152 -17.23 6.82 3.87
N ASP A 153 -17.17 6.80 2.53
CA ASP A 153 -18.28 6.36 1.67
C ASP A 153 -18.45 4.82 1.71
N PRO A 154 -19.57 4.28 2.23
CA PRO A 154 -19.84 2.85 2.24
C PRO A 154 -19.86 2.19 0.86
N LYS A 155 -20.09 2.95 -0.23
CA LYS A 155 -20.04 2.42 -1.60
C LYS A 155 -18.62 2.09 -2.05
N SER A 156 -17.62 2.59 -1.33
CA SER A 156 -16.19 2.37 -1.58
C SER A 156 -15.65 1.09 -0.92
N ARG A 157 -16.49 0.37 -0.16
CA ARG A 157 -16.12 -0.94 0.39
C ARG A 157 -15.76 -1.89 -0.75
N PRO A 158 -14.64 -2.63 -0.66
CA PRO A 158 -14.32 -3.68 -1.63
C PRO A 158 -15.50 -4.64 -1.77
N ARG A 159 -15.84 -5.01 -3.01
CA ARG A 159 -16.93 -5.94 -3.29
C ARG A 159 -16.34 -7.34 -3.56
N PRO A 160 -17.00 -8.41 -3.11
CA PRO A 160 -16.64 -9.79 -3.47
C PRO A 160 -16.67 -10.04 -4.97
#